data_AF-A0A0C2JQW1-F1
#
_entry.id   AF-A0A0C2JQW1-F1
#
_cell.length_a   1.000
_cell.length_b   1.000
_cell.length_c   1.000
_cell.angle_alpha   90.00
_cell.angle_beta   90.00
_cell.angle_gamma   90.00
#
_symmetry.space_group_name_H-M   'P 1'
#
loop_
_entity.id
_entity.type
_entity.pdbx_description
1 polymer ?
#
loop_
_entity_poly.entity_id
_entity_poly.type
_entity_poly.pdbx_seq_one_letter_code
_entity_poly.pdbx_strand_id
1 'polypeptide(L)'
;MRGPTTMVNNKQGDVICVLCYSTAAAAKISNLKGHYESKHKDFQSIVGEERTAKIPSLVRSFNQQQKVFTMLSVEFEPLCEVSYDISLMIAESGRPLFDGDYLKNSMKAASKKLCPYDTNKLF
;
A
#
# COMPACT_ATOMS: atom_id res chain seq x y z
N MET A 1 -31.75 -0.15 -7.31
CA MET A 1 -30.68 -0.90 -8.00
C MET A 1 -29.33 -0.35 -7.58
N ARG A 2 -28.55 -1.09 -6.78
CA ARG A 2 -27.18 -0.73 -6.38
C ARG A 2 -26.22 -1.38 -7.37
N GLY A 3 -25.85 -0.67 -8.44
CA GLY A 3 -24.80 -1.09 -9.37
C GLY A 3 -23.40 -0.98 -8.72
N PRO A 4 -22.34 -1.54 -9.35
CA PRO A 4 -20.97 -1.38 -8.87
C PRO A 4 -20.65 0.11 -8.77
N THR A 5 -20.38 0.58 -7.56
CA THR A 5 -20.24 2.00 -7.25
C THR A 5 -18.91 2.49 -7.83
N THR A 6 -18.93 3.59 -8.58
CA THR A 6 -17.72 4.22 -9.17
C THR A 6 -16.78 4.85 -8.12
N MET A 7 -17.07 4.62 -6.84
CA MET A 7 -16.40 5.20 -5.69
C MET A 7 -15.82 4.08 -4.84
N VAL A 8 -14.55 4.18 -4.47
CA VAL A 8 -13.79 3.20 -3.70
C VAL A 8 -13.01 3.91 -2.60
N ASN A 9 -12.72 3.24 -1.50
CA ASN A 9 -11.90 3.82 -0.43
C ASN A 9 -10.40 3.56 -0.69
N ASN A 10 -9.56 4.57 -0.49
CA ASN A 10 -8.12 4.39 -0.46
C ASN A 10 -7.67 3.80 0.90
N LYS A 11 -6.35 3.67 1.13
CA LYS A 11 -5.80 3.10 2.37
C LYS A 11 -5.94 4.06 3.56
N GLN A 12 -6.06 5.36 3.27
CA GLN A 12 -6.19 6.45 4.26
C GLN A 12 -7.65 6.68 4.68
N GLY A 13 -8.60 6.00 4.04
CA GLY A 13 -10.03 6.13 4.32
C GLY A 13 -10.77 7.16 3.45
N ASP A 14 -10.09 7.79 2.49
CA ASP A 14 -10.69 8.73 1.57
C ASP A 14 -11.49 8.01 0.47
N VAL A 15 -12.59 8.64 0.05
CA VAL A 15 -13.43 8.13 -1.05
C VAL A 15 -12.91 8.67 -2.38
N ILE A 16 -12.44 7.78 -3.26
CA ILE A 16 -11.87 8.09 -4.57
C ILE A 16 -12.80 7.63 -5.69
N CYS A 17 -12.99 8.45 -6.72
CA CYS A 17 -13.68 8.04 -7.93
C CYS A 17 -12.75 7.27 -8.88
N VAL A 18 -13.13 6.06 -9.32
CA VAL A 18 -12.31 5.26 -10.26
C VAL A 18 -12.36 5.75 -11.71
N LEU A 19 -13.20 6.74 -12.03
CA LEU A 19 -13.32 7.31 -13.38
C LEU A 19 -12.37 8.50 -13.59
N CYS A 20 -12.13 9.31 -12.56
CA CYS A 20 -11.25 10.49 -12.64
C CYS A 20 -10.15 10.55 -11.57
N TYR A 21 -10.08 9.57 -10.67
CA TYR A 21 -9.13 9.52 -9.56
C TYR A 21 -9.19 10.70 -8.59
N SER A 22 -10.25 11.53 -8.64
CA SER A 22 -10.43 12.63 -7.69
C SER A 22 -11.16 12.18 -6.43
N THR A 23 -10.74 12.74 -5.30
CA THR A 23 -11.32 12.49 -3.98
C THR A 23 -12.67 13.20 -3.84
N ALA A 24 -13.65 12.49 -3.29
CA ALA A 24 -14.93 13.09 -2.94
C ALA A 24 -14.79 13.87 -1.62
N ALA A 25 -15.39 15.06 -1.55
CA ALA A 25 -15.29 15.95 -0.40
C ALA A 25 -15.85 15.33 0.91
N ALA A 26 -16.81 14.41 0.81
CA ALA A 26 -17.27 13.60 1.93
C ALA A 26 -17.94 12.32 1.43
N ALA A 27 -17.95 11.28 2.26
CA ALA A 27 -18.66 10.01 2.04
C ALA A 27 -20.20 10.11 2.17
N LYS A 28 -20.79 11.24 1.73
CA LYS A 28 -22.23 11.46 1.71
C LYS A 28 -22.80 11.10 0.35
N ILE A 29 -23.89 10.34 0.30
CA ILE A 29 -24.53 9.90 -0.96
C ILE A 29 -24.81 11.08 -1.89
N SER A 30 -25.27 12.22 -1.36
CA SER A 30 -25.50 13.45 -2.13
C SER A 30 -24.24 13.96 -2.84
N ASN A 31 -23.09 13.91 -2.15
CA ASN A 31 -21.81 14.35 -2.69
C ASN A 31 -21.30 13.38 -3.76
N LEU A 32 -21.47 12.07 -3.55
CA LEU A 32 -21.06 11.06 -4.53
C LEU A 32 -21.93 11.13 -5.80
N LYS A 33 -23.24 11.32 -5.63
CA LYS A 33 -24.18 11.51 -6.73
C LYS A 33 -23.87 12.79 -7.50
N GLY A 34 -23.71 13.91 -6.80
CA GLY A 34 -23.37 15.20 -7.42
C GLY A 34 -22.02 15.17 -8.14
N HIS A 35 -21.03 14.47 -7.60
CA HIS A 35 -19.75 14.24 -8.29
C HIS A 35 -19.96 13.52 -9.62
N TYR A 36 -20.71 12.41 -9.62
CA TYR A 36 -20.94 11.64 -10.84
C TYR A 36 -21.70 12.47 -11.88
N GLU A 37 -22.75 13.18 -11.46
CA GLU A 37 -23.58 13.98 -12.36
C GLU A 37 -22.85 15.20 -12.93
N SER A 38 -21.95 15.82 -12.16
CA SER A 38 -21.18 17.00 -12.60
C SER A 38 -19.95 16.66 -13.42
N LYS A 39 -19.22 15.58 -13.09
CA LYS A 39 -17.94 15.21 -13.74
C LYS A 39 -18.06 14.10 -14.76
N HIS A 40 -19.10 13.27 -14.68
CA HIS A 40 -19.23 12.02 -15.44
C HIS A 40 -20.60 11.88 -16.09
N LYS A 41 -21.21 13.01 -16.48
CA LYS A 41 -22.49 13.02 -17.19
C LYS A 41 -22.43 12.20 -18.49
N ASP A 42 -21.33 12.30 -19.22
CA ASP A 42 -21.16 11.58 -20.50
C ASP A 42 -21.05 10.06 -20.31
N PHE A 43 -20.60 9.61 -19.13
CA PHE A 43 -20.56 8.19 -18.77
C PHE A 43 -21.96 7.61 -18.49
N GLN A 44 -23.02 8.42 -18.45
CA GLN A 44 -24.40 7.91 -18.41
C GLN A 44 -24.78 7.16 -19.70
N SER A 45 -24.11 7.43 -20.81
CA SER A 45 -24.32 6.74 -22.09
C SER A 45 -23.86 5.28 -22.05
N ILE A 46 -22.88 4.95 -21.21
CA ILE A 46 -22.35 3.61 -21.03
C ILE A 46 -23.27 2.84 -20.07
N VAL A 47 -24.08 1.95 -20.63
CA VAL A 47 -25.12 1.19 -19.91
C VAL A 47 -25.00 -0.30 -20.19
N GLY A 48 -25.76 -1.11 -19.44
CA GLY A 48 -25.83 -2.55 -19.66
C GLY A 48 -24.52 -3.28 -19.39
N GLU A 49 -24.19 -4.23 -20.26
CA GLU A 49 -23.09 -5.17 -20.08
C GLU A 49 -21.71 -4.49 -20.11
N GLU A 50 -21.53 -3.50 -20.98
CA GLU A 50 -20.29 -2.74 -21.09
C GLU A 50 -19.94 -2.06 -19.75
N ARG A 51 -20.93 -1.42 -19.11
CA ARG A 51 -20.74 -0.81 -17.79
C ARG A 51 -20.41 -1.86 -16.73
N THR A 52 -21.10 -2.99 -16.78
CA THR A 52 -20.95 -4.09 -15.83
C THR A 52 -19.58 -4.77 -15.94
N ALA A 53 -18.96 -4.75 -17.12
CA ALA A 53 -17.58 -5.21 -17.32
C ALA A 53 -16.54 -4.13 -16.97
N LYS A 54 -16.77 -2.87 -17.36
CA LYS A 54 -15.78 -1.80 -17.24
C LYS A 54 -15.56 -1.36 -15.80
N ILE A 55 -16.61 -1.12 -15.01
CA ILE A 55 -16.43 -0.61 -13.65
C ILE A 55 -15.62 -1.57 -12.76
N PRO A 56 -15.90 -2.89 -12.72
CA PRO A 56 -15.06 -3.82 -11.98
C PRO A 56 -13.60 -3.87 -12.46
N SER A 57 -13.36 -3.71 -13.76
CA SER A 57 -12.00 -3.65 -14.31
C SER A 57 -11.22 -2.45 -13.77
N LEU A 58 -11.87 -1.28 -13.67
CA LEU A 58 -11.27 -0.05 -13.14
C LEU A 58 -11.01 -0.18 -11.64
N VAL A 59 -11.94 -0.76 -10.89
CA VAL A 59 -11.76 -1.04 -9.45
C VAL A 59 -10.58 -2.00 -9.22
N ARG A 60 -10.45 -3.05 -10.03
CA ARG A 60 -9.30 -3.97 -9.95
C ARG A 60 -7.99 -3.25 -10.24
N SER A 61 -7.95 -2.45 -11.30
CA SER A 61 -6.76 -1.66 -11.66
C SER A 61 -6.37 -0.67 -10.55
N PHE A 62 -7.35 0.05 -9.98
CA PHE A 62 -7.13 0.96 -8.85
C PHE A 62 -6.53 0.22 -7.65
N ASN A 63 -7.11 -0.92 -7.25
CA ASN A 63 -6.59 -1.71 -6.14
C ASN A 63 -5.17 -2.23 -6.42
N GLN A 64 -4.85 -2.58 -7.66
CA GLN A 64 -3.51 -3.00 -8.05
C GLN A 64 -2.51 -1.85 -7.93
N GLN A 65 -2.84 -0.66 -8.43
CA GLN A 65 -2.01 0.55 -8.28
C GLN A 65 -1.75 0.86 -6.79
N GLN A 66 -2.79 0.80 -5.96
CA GLN A 66 -2.69 1.06 -4.53
C GLN A 66 -1.81 0.03 -3.80
N LYS A 67 -1.83 -1.24 -4.23
CA LYS A 67 -0.93 -2.27 -3.69
C LYS A 67 0.53 -1.95 -3.96
N VAL A 68 0.88 -1.48 -5.16
CA VAL A 68 2.28 -1.15 -5.50
C VAL A 68 2.85 -0.11 -4.52
N PHE A 69 2.11 0.97 -4.26
CA PHE A 69 2.54 2.00 -3.31
C PHE A 69 2.63 1.49 -1.86
N THR A 70 1.74 0.57 -1.47
CA THR A 70 1.72 0.05 -0.09
C THR A 70 2.82 -1.00 0.14
N MET A 71 3.08 -1.88 -0.85
CA MET A 71 4.09 -2.94 -0.71
C MET A 71 5.49 -2.37 -0.49
N LEU A 72 5.85 -1.31 -1.22
CA LEU A 72 7.12 -0.61 -1.03
C LEU A 72 7.24 -0.11 0.42
N SER A 73 6.24 0.61 0.94
CA SER A 73 6.27 1.12 2.32
C SER A 73 6.42 0.01 3.37
N VAL A 74 5.72 -1.12 3.19
CA VAL A 74 5.75 -2.24 4.15
C VAL A 74 7.09 -2.97 4.14
N GLU A 75 7.79 -3.07 3.01
CA GLU A 75 9.10 -3.72 2.93
C GLU A 75 10.24 -2.83 3.44
N PHE A 76 10.17 -1.51 3.20
CA PHE A 76 11.22 -0.58 3.60
C PHE A 76 11.22 -0.28 5.10
N GLU A 77 10.06 -0.27 5.75
CA GLU A 77 9.96 0.11 7.17
C GLU A 77 10.76 -0.83 8.10
N PRO A 78 10.62 -2.18 8.03
CA PRO A 78 11.45 -3.11 8.80
C PRO A 78 12.94 -3.05 8.43
N LEU A 79 13.26 -2.79 7.16
CA LEU A 79 14.65 -2.70 6.70
C LEU A 79 15.35 -1.45 7.27
N CYS A 80 14.67 -0.31 7.27
CA CYS A 80 15.15 0.92 7.88
C CYS A 80 15.35 0.76 9.39
N GLU A 81 14.40 0.15 10.09
CA GLU A 81 14.53 -0.14 11.53
C GLU A 81 15.75 -1.00 11.82
N VAL A 82 15.94 -2.09 11.08
CA VAL A 82 17.08 -3.00 11.25
C VAL A 82 18.41 -2.33 10.92
N SER A 83 18.45 -1.51 9.87
CA SER A 83 19.65 -0.73 9.52
C SER A 83 20.03 0.26 10.62
N TYR A 84 19.03 0.91 11.23
CA TYR A 84 19.23 1.79 12.37
C TYR A 84 19.77 1.02 13.57
N ASP A 85 19.18 -0.12 13.92
CA ASP A 85 19.63 -0.95 15.04
C ASP A 85 21.08 -1.42 14.87
N ILE A 86 21.45 -1.89 13.67
CA ILE A 86 22.84 -2.29 13.37
C ILE A 86 23.78 -1.10 13.54
N SER A 87 23.41 0.07 13.04
CA SER A 87 24.22 1.28 13.16
C SER A 87 24.38 1.72 14.62
N LEU A 88 23.32 1.64 15.42
CA LEU A 88 23.34 1.93 16.85
C LEU A 88 24.25 0.97 17.60
N MET A 89 24.11 -0.34 17.36
CA MET A 89 25.00 -1.34 17.95
C MET A 89 26.47 -1.07 17.61
N ILE A 90 26.78 -0.59 16.40
CA ILE A 90 28.17 -0.31 15.97
C ILE A 90 28.71 0.87 16.76
N ALA A 91 27.92 1.95 16.84
CA ALA A 91 28.27 3.15 17.59
C ALA A 91 28.48 2.86 19.08
N GLU A 92 27.61 2.06 19.71
CA GLU A 92 27.70 1.72 21.13
C GLU A 92 28.87 0.78 21.44
N SER A 93 29.12 -0.20 20.58
CA SER A 93 30.18 -1.19 20.81
C SER A 93 31.58 -0.62 20.53
N GLY A 94 31.68 0.42 19.71
CA GLY A 94 32.95 0.95 19.19
C GLY A 94 33.75 -0.08 18.38
N ARG A 95 33.11 -1.19 17.99
CA ARG A 95 33.75 -2.31 17.31
C ARG A 95 33.63 -2.12 15.80
N PRO A 96 34.71 -2.36 15.05
CA PRO A 96 34.65 -2.23 13.60
C PRO A 96 33.84 -3.37 12.97
N LEU A 97 33.21 -3.09 11.82
CA LEU A 97 32.39 -4.03 11.04
C LEU A 97 33.14 -5.29 10.55
N PHE A 98 34.47 -5.33 10.65
CA PHE A 98 35.29 -6.50 10.33
C PHE A 98 35.53 -7.43 11.53
N ASP A 99 35.06 -7.08 12.73
CA ASP A 99 34.97 -8.03 13.84
C ASP A 99 33.91 -9.09 13.50
N GLY A 100 34.37 -10.31 13.19
CA GLY A 100 33.53 -11.39 12.68
C GLY A 100 32.47 -11.86 13.68
N ASP A 101 32.78 -11.87 14.98
CA ASP A 101 31.82 -12.26 16.02
C ASP A 101 30.74 -11.18 16.18
N TYR A 102 31.17 -9.93 16.12
CA TYR A 102 30.27 -8.79 16.17
C TYR A 102 29.32 -8.77 14.96
N LEU A 103 29.86 -8.90 13.74
CA LEU A 103 29.07 -8.94 12.50
C LEU A 103 28.10 -10.14 12.49
N LYS A 104 28.53 -11.30 12.98
CA LYS A 104 27.67 -12.48 13.09
C LYS A 104 26.47 -12.22 14.00
N ASN A 105 26.67 -11.56 15.13
CA ASN A 105 25.60 -11.28 16.09
C ASN A 105 24.62 -10.22 15.58
N SER A 106 25.14 -9.16 14.94
CA SER A 106 24.29 -8.11 14.34
C SER A 106 23.44 -8.66 13.19
N MET A 107 24.00 -9.51 12.33
CA MET A 107 23.27 -10.17 11.24
C MET A 107 22.23 -11.17 11.74
N LYS A 108 22.50 -11.87 12.85
CA LYS A 108 21.49 -12.72 13.51
C LYS A 108 20.33 -11.90 14.07
N ALA A 109 20.59 -10.74 14.66
CA ALA A 109 19.55 -9.84 15.14
C ALA A 109 18.69 -9.30 13.98
N ALA A 110 19.34 -8.87 12.90
CA ALA A 110 18.69 -8.43 11.67
C ALA A 110 17.77 -9.50 11.07
N SER A 111 18.27 -10.74 10.94
CA SER A 111 17.51 -11.85 10.39
C SER A 111 16.26 -12.17 11.19
N LYS A 112 16.30 -12.11 12.52
CA LYS A 112 15.11 -12.35 13.36
C LYS A 112 14.01 -11.31 13.12
N LYS A 113 14.38 -10.06 12.83
CA LYS A 113 13.42 -8.98 12.54
C LYS A 113 12.91 -9.03 11.10
N LEU A 114 13.77 -9.29 10.12
CA LEU A 114 13.41 -9.31 8.69
C LEU A 114 12.72 -10.61 8.25
N CYS A 115 13.11 -11.75 8.83
CA CYS A 115 12.65 -13.08 8.44
C CYS A 115 12.24 -13.91 9.67
N PRO A 116 11.14 -13.56 10.37
CA PRO A 116 10.74 -14.21 11.62
C PRO A 116 10.38 -15.71 11.50
N TYR A 117 10.17 -16.22 10.28
CA TYR A 117 9.79 -17.61 10.00
C TYR A 117 10.96 -18.54 9.61
N ASP A 118 12.15 -17.99 9.33
CA ASP A 118 13.32 -18.74 8.81
C ASP A 118 14.49 -18.78 9.81
N THR A 119 14.21 -18.87 11.11
CA THR A 119 15.26 -18.83 12.14
C THR A 119 16.09 -20.11 12.26
N ASN A 120 15.76 -21.19 11.52
CA ASN A 120 16.39 -22.51 11.64
C ASN A 120 17.48 -22.81 10.59
N LYS A 121 17.90 -21.84 9.77
CA LYS A 121 18.89 -22.07 8.69
C LYS A 121 20.08 -21.11 8.64
N LEU A 122 20.22 -20.21 9.60
CA LEU A 122 21.36 -19.29 9.64
C LEU A 122 22.42 -19.78 10.63
N PHE A 123 23.44 -20.41 10.03
CA PHE A 123 24.62 -21.09 10.58
C PHE A 123 24.38 -22.50 11.12
#